data_AF-A0A2L0MW23-F1
#
_entry.id   AF-A0A2L0MW23-F1
#
_cell.length_a   1.000
_cell.length_b   1.000
_cell.length_c   1.000
_cell.angle_alpha   90.00
_cell.angle_beta   90.00
_cell.angle_gamma   90.00
#
_symmetry.space_group_name_H-M   'P 1'
#
loop_
_entity.id
_entity.type
_entity.pdbx_description
1 polymer ?
#
loop_
_entity_poly.entity_id
_entity_poly.type
_entity_poly.pdbx_seq_one_letter_code
_entity_poly.pdbx_strand_id
1 'polypeptide(L)' 'MTCTGFDGNPIAPTGSNDNTVRIWDLRSRTVTASLALSSPRTAVFTPAGDLMVGFHRDIALFRRKAP' A
#
# COMPACT_ATOMS: atom_id res chain seq x y z
N MET A 1 0.55 -8.31 7.95
CA MET A 1 1.41 -7.20 7.49
C MET A 1 2.68 -7.84 6.95
N THR A 2 2.92 -7.74 5.64
CA THR A 2 4.12 -8.29 4.98
C THR A 2 5.05 -7.12 4.67
N CYS A 3 6.31 -7.22 5.06
CA CYS A 3 7.34 -6.24 4.76
C CYS A 3 8.12 -6.77 3.56
N THR A 4 7.86 -6.22 2.38
CA THR A 4 8.67 -6.47 1.19
C THR A 4 9.47 -5.20 0.92
N GLY A 5 10.78 -5.26 1.16
CA GLY A 5 11.68 -4.19 0.75
C GLY A 5 11.69 -4.13 -0.78
N PHE A 6 11.23 -3.02 -1.33
CA PHE A 6 11.39 -2.73 -2.75
C PHE A 6 12.69 -1.91 -2.90
N ASP A 7 13.63 -2.39 -3.71
CA ASP A 7 14.94 -1.74 -3.96
C ASP A 7 15.78 -1.40 -2.70
N GLY A 8 15.62 -2.17 -1.61
CA GLY A 8 16.34 -1.93 -0.35
C GLY A 8 15.79 -0.77 0.49
N ASN A 9 14.74 -0.09 0.05
CA ASN A 9 14.00 0.86 0.87
C ASN A 9 12.78 0.15 1.50
N PRO A 10 12.72 0.00 2.84
CA PRO A 10 11.60 -0.67 3.48
C PRO A 10 10.34 0.19 3.33
N ILE A 11 9.39 -0.30 2.53
CA ILE A 11 8.08 0.30 2.32
C ILE A 11 6.97 -0.61 2.83
N ALA A 12 5.93 -0.03 3.40
CA ALA A 12 4.79 -0.79 3.93
C ALA A 12 3.46 -0.15 3.54
N PRO A 13 2.45 -0.95 3.14
CA PRO A 13 1.09 -0.48 3.00
C PRO A 13 0.30 -0.76 4.29
N THR A 14 -0.55 0.18 4.70
CA THR A 14 -1.48 0.00 5.82
C THR A 14 -2.87 0.48 5.43
N GLY A 15 -3.87 -0.39 5.55
CA GLY A 15 -5.28 0.03 5.52
C GLY A 15 -5.72 0.58 6.87
N SER A 16 -6.67 1.51 6.83
CA SER A 16 -7.23 2.15 8.02
C SER A 16 -8.75 2.23 7.92
N ASN A 17 -9.41 2.21 9.08
CA ASN A 17 -10.87 2.36 9.19
C ASN A 17 -11.35 3.78 8.80
N ASP A 18 -10.43 4.72 8.59
CA ASP A 18 -10.71 6.05 8.02
C ASP A 18 -10.93 6.04 6.49
N ASN A 19 -11.12 4.86 5.90
CA ASN A 19 -11.27 4.64 4.46
C ASN A 19 -10.02 5.05 3.65
N THR A 20 -8.83 4.88 4.24
CA THR A 20 -7.57 5.11 3.54
C THR A 20 -6.65 3.89 3.56
N VAL A 21 -5.86 3.76 2.49
CA VAL A 21 -4.63 2.98 2.46
C VAL A 21 -3.47 3.95 2.39
N ARG A 22 -2.52 3.83 3.31
CA ARG A 22 -1.32 4.66 3.38
C ARG A 22 -0.09 3.84 3.02
N ILE A 23 0.79 4.43 2.24
CA ILE A 23 2.10 3.86 1.92
C ILE A 23 3.14 4.61 2.73
N TRP A 24 3.94 3.84 3.46
CA TRP A 24 4.96 4.35 4.36
C TRP A 24 6.33 4.09 3.80
N ASP A 25 7.20 5.09 3.84
CA ASP A 25 8.64 4.87 3.90
C ASP A 25 8.99 4.61 5.37
N LEU A 26 9.46 3.40 5.68
CA LEU A 26 9.76 3.00 7.05
C LEU A 26 11.10 3.54 7.56
N ARG A 27 11.99 3.97 6.66
CA ARG A 27 13.28 4.57 7.03
C ARG A 27 13.07 6.01 7.51
N SER A 28 12.30 6.80 6.78
CA SER A 28 11.96 8.19 7.17
C SER A 28 10.75 8.29 8.11
N ARG A 29 9.96 7.20 8.23
CA ARG A 29 8.69 7.16 8.98
C ARG A 29 7.66 8.16 8.45
N THR A 30 7.65 8.37 7.14
CA THR A 30 6.75 9.31 6.48
C THR A 30 5.76 8.59 5.58
N VAL A 31 4.56 9.14 5.44
CA VAL A 31 3.59 8.70 4.44
C VAL A 31 4.02 9.28 3.10
N THR A 32 4.28 8.41 2.12
CA THR A 32 4.68 8.80 0.76
C THR A 32 3.52 8.87 -0.21
N ALA A 33 2.44 8.13 0.07
CA ALA A 33 1.19 8.18 -0.67
C ALA A 33 0.00 7.80 0.21
N SER A 34 -1.17 8.35 -0.12
CA SER A 34 -2.46 7.96 0.46
C SER A 34 -3.48 7.72 -0.64
N LEU A 35 -4.23 6.63 -0.51
CA LEU A 35 -5.29 6.22 -1.42
C LEU A 35 -6.61 6.22 -0.64
N ALA A 36 -7.59 6.98 -1.12
CA ALA A 36 -8.95 6.95 -0.58
C ALA A 36 -9.72 5.79 -1.23
N LEU A 37 -10.15 4.82 -0.42
CA LEU A 37 -10.86 3.63 -0.88
C LEU A 37 -11.98 3.32 0.10
N SER A 38 -13.17 2.98 -0.39
CA SER A 38 -14.29 2.63 0.46
C SER A 38 -14.05 1.29 1.15
N SER A 39 -13.98 1.28 2.49
CA SER A 39 -13.83 0.07 3.31
C SER A 39 -12.66 -0.84 2.89
N PRO A 40 -11.41 -0.36 2.98
CA PRO A 40 -10.23 -1.19 2.69
C PRO A 40 -10.07 -2.25 3.78
N ARG A 41 -9.99 -3.52 3.41
CA ARG A 41 -9.81 -4.64 4.35
C ARG A 41 -8.39 -5.17 4.38
N THR A 42 -7.70 -5.10 3.24
CA THR A 42 -6.33 -5.61 3.12
C THR A 42 -5.56 -4.79 2.10
N ALA A 43 -4.27 -4.58 2.36
CA ALA A 43 -3.34 -3.96 1.44
C ALA A 43 -2.00 -4.70 1.55
N VAL A 44 -1.49 -5.19 0.42
CA VAL A 44 -0.24 -5.96 0.36
C VAL A 44 0.53 -5.61 -0.90
N PHE A 45 1.86 -5.62 -0.82
CA PHE A 45 2.70 -5.56 -2.01
C PHE A 45 2.85 -6.97 -2.60
N THR A 46 2.83 -7.04 -3.92
CA THR A 46 3.23 -8.23 -4.68
C THR A 46 4.76 -8.29 -4.76
N PRO A 47 5.34 -9.48 -5.02
CA PRO A 47 6.79 -9.59 -5.31
C PRO A 47 7.24 -8.72 -6.50
N ALA A 48 6.33 -8.40 -7.43
CA ALA A 48 6.60 -7.54 -8.57
C ALA A 48 6.61 -6.04 -8.22
N GLY A 49 6.21 -5.66 -7.00
CA GLY A 49 6.18 -4.26 -6.54
C GLY A 49 4.82 -3.58 -6.61
N ASP A 50 3.83 -4.22 -7.23
CA ASP A 50 2.49 -3.68 -7.32
C ASP A 50 1.77 -3.76 -5.98
N LEU A 51 0.91 -2.79 -5.68
CA LEU A 51 0.06 -2.81 -4.51
C LEU A 51 -1.28 -3.46 -4.84
N MET A 52 -1.61 -4.56 -4.17
CA MET A 52 -2.95 -5.14 -4.18
C MET A 52 -3.74 -4.64 -2.98
N VAL A 53 -4.96 -4.15 -3.22
CA VAL A 53 -5.89 -3.73 -2.16
C VAL A 53 -7.20 -4.47 -2.34
N GLY A 54 -7.66 -5.14 -1.28
CA GLY A 54 -9.04 -5.64 -1.19
C GLY A 54 -9.90 -4.60 -0.47
N PHE A 55 -11.00 -4.20 -1.10
CA PHE A 55 -11.90 -3.17 -0.59
C PHE A 55 -13.35 -3.52 -0.93
N HIS A 56 -14.26 -3.32 0.01
CA HIS A 56 -15.66 -3.77 -0.13
C HIS A 56 -15.79 -5.24 -0.58
N ARG A 57 -16.26 -5.49 -1.83
CA ARG A 57 -16.34 -6.81 -2.48
C ARG A 57 -15.43 -6.93 -3.72
N ASP A 58 -14.54 -5.95 -3.91
CA ASP A 58 -13.66 -5.83 -5.08
C ASP A 58 -12.17 -5.86 -4.69
N ILE A 59 -11.32 -5.98 -5.72
CA ILE A 59 -9.86 -5.95 -5.61
C ILE A 59 -9.31 -4.97 -6.64
N ALA A 60 -8.36 -4.14 -6.24
CA ALA A 60 -7.62 -3.24 -7.12
C ALA A 60 -6.12 -3.56 -7.08
N LEU A 61 -5.50 -3.45 -8.25
CA LEU A 61 -4.05 -3.51 -8.42
C LEU A 61 -3.55 -2.11 -8.80
N PHE A 62 -2.65 -1.56 -8.01
CA PHE A 62 -2.03 -0.27 -8.26
C PHE A 62 -0.57 -0.45 -8.62
N ARG A 63 -0.19 0.06 -9.79
CA ARG A 63 1.19 0.17 -10.23
C ARG A 63 1.75 1.53 -9.88
N ARG A 64 2.95 1.57 -9.29
CA ARG A 64 3.68 2.82 -9.15
C ARG A 64 4.10 3.27 -10.56
N LYS A 65 3.74 4.49 -10.94
CA LYS A 65 4.27 5.10 -12.15
C LYS A 65 5.72 5.49 -11.88
N ALA A 66 6.65 5.11 -12.76
CA ALA A 66 7.99 5.68 -12.76
C ALA A 66 7.87 7.22 -12.91
N PRO A 67 8.80 7.98 -12.32
CA PRO A 67 8.79 9.45 -12.41
C PRO A 67 8.80 9.94 -13.86
#